data_AF-A0A936KJ93-F1
#
_entry.id   AF-A0A936KJ93-F1
#
_cell.length_a   1.000
_cell.length_b   1.000
_cell.length_c   1.000
_cell.angle_alpha   90.00
_cell.angle_beta   90.00
_cell.angle_gamma   90.00
#
_symmetry.space_group_name_H-M   'P 1'
#
loop_
_entity.id
_entity.type
_entity.pdbx_description
1 polymer ?
#
loop_
_entity_poly.entity_id
_entity_poly.type
_entity_poly.pdbx_seq_one_letter_code
_entity_poly.pdbx_strand_id
1 'polypeptide(L)'
;MNHRLAGTGRKRCAAARDWCAGGALAALLAIAGAGPALAAALDDKARESGCIGKPEVSNGMYRCQTKSGTAFFNVPGTVPVAPSARSNGKAAASTPTPAGFPRIDTATQKGRDDVRRKVLGDELASEEKLLVEARAAYADGAPSPLPEERADAEKYRQRIARLRQAVGLHEKNVEALKKEIASIR
;
A
#
# COMPACT_ATOMS: atom_id res chain seq x y z
N MET A 1 32.26 -54.87 -27.22
CA MET A 1 32.61 -53.48 -27.60
C MET A 1 31.44 -52.56 -27.29
N ASN A 2 31.68 -51.50 -26.49
CA ASN A 2 31.14 -50.12 -26.53
C ASN A 2 29.62 -49.89 -26.76
N HIS A 3 28.90 -48.96 -26.13
CA HIS A 3 29.04 -48.06 -24.98
C HIS A 3 27.72 -47.24 -24.88
N ARG A 4 27.48 -46.62 -23.72
CA ARG A 4 26.60 -45.45 -23.36
C ARG A 4 25.30 -45.80 -22.64
N LEU A 5 25.24 -45.71 -21.30
CA LEU A 5 25.28 -44.54 -20.40
C LEU A 5 23.89 -43.89 -20.21
N ALA A 6 23.20 -44.38 -19.18
CA ALA A 6 22.20 -43.67 -18.41
C ALA A 6 22.90 -42.74 -17.39
N GLY A 7 22.28 -41.60 -17.06
CA GLY A 7 22.87 -40.64 -16.12
C GLY A 7 21.86 -39.62 -15.60
N THR A 8 20.93 -40.05 -14.76
CA THR A 8 20.25 -39.23 -13.76
C THR A 8 21.21 -38.95 -12.59
N GLY A 9 21.25 -37.73 -12.04
CA GLY A 9 21.86 -37.55 -10.73
C GLY A 9 22.24 -36.13 -10.32
N ARG A 10 21.34 -35.49 -9.56
CA ARG A 10 21.66 -34.38 -8.64
C ARG A 10 22.78 -34.79 -7.66
N LYS A 11 23.67 -33.86 -7.31
CA LYS A 11 24.27 -33.61 -5.97
C LYS A 11 25.24 -32.42 -6.11
N ARG A 12 24.92 -31.26 -5.52
CA ARG A 12 25.43 -30.80 -4.21
C ARG A 12 26.96 -30.87 -4.13
N CYS A 13 27.63 -29.74 -4.38
CA CYS A 13 28.97 -29.50 -3.88
C CYS A 13 28.86 -28.65 -2.61
N ALA A 14 29.28 -29.25 -1.50
CA ALA A 14 29.61 -28.59 -0.25
C ALA A 14 31.11 -28.83 0.00
N ALA A 15 31.77 -27.85 0.63
CA ALA A 15 33.07 -27.96 1.30
C ALA A 15 34.28 -28.22 0.37
N ALA A 16 35.51 -27.78 0.61
CA ALA A 16 36.15 -26.93 1.62
C ALA A 16 37.65 -26.87 1.23
N ARG A 17 38.32 -25.77 1.63
CA ARG A 17 39.72 -25.69 2.13
C ARG A 17 40.93 -25.66 1.17
N ASP A 18 41.66 -24.55 1.34
CA ASP A 18 43.10 -24.41 1.61
C ASP A 18 44.13 -24.71 0.52
N TRP A 19 44.78 -23.64 0.03
CA TRP A 19 46.24 -23.64 -0.19
C TRP A 19 46.87 -22.25 -0.04
N CYS A 20 48.13 -22.26 0.34
CA CYS A 20 48.85 -21.23 1.09
C CYS A 20 49.52 -20.12 0.26
N ALA A 21 49.89 -19.08 1.03
CA ALA A 21 51.13 -18.29 0.94
C ALA A 21 51.16 -17.03 0.04
N GLY A 22 51.38 -15.88 0.71
CA GLY A 22 52.35 -14.89 0.26
C GLY A 22 51.84 -13.45 0.10
N GLY A 23 52.12 -12.60 1.10
CA GLY A 23 52.65 -11.26 0.83
C GLY A 23 51.72 -10.04 0.82
N ALA A 24 51.94 -9.18 1.82
CA ALA A 24 51.97 -7.71 1.78
C ALA A 24 50.69 -6.86 1.60
N LEU A 25 50.44 -6.07 2.65
CA LEU A 25 49.81 -4.73 2.75
C LEU A 25 48.95 -4.21 1.58
N ALA A 26 47.66 -3.97 1.86
CA ALA A 26 47.04 -2.65 1.71
C ALA A 26 45.67 -2.63 2.42
N ALA A 27 45.55 -1.76 3.43
CA ALA A 27 44.26 -1.39 4.00
C ALA A 27 43.53 -0.48 2.99
N LEU A 28 42.41 -0.95 2.46
CA LEU A 28 41.41 -0.13 1.78
C LEU A 28 40.04 -0.56 2.27
N LEU A 29 39.40 0.33 3.05
CA LEU A 29 37.99 0.29 3.35
C LEU A 29 37.21 0.22 2.04
N ALA A 30 36.54 -0.90 1.77
CA ALA A 30 35.45 -0.96 0.82
C ALA A 30 34.15 -1.13 1.61
N ILE A 31 33.52 0.00 1.93
CA ILE A 31 32.09 0.05 2.24
C ILE A 31 31.40 -0.36 0.94
N ALA A 32 31.01 -1.63 0.82
CA ALA A 32 30.16 -2.08 -0.27
C ALA A 32 28.79 -1.45 -0.08
N GLY A 33 28.57 -0.35 -0.80
CA GLY A 33 27.30 0.35 -0.87
C GLY A 33 26.18 -0.59 -1.32
N ALA A 34 25.02 -0.44 -0.67
CA ALA A 34 23.77 -0.94 -1.17
C ALA A 34 23.39 -0.16 -2.45
N GLY A 35 23.15 -0.87 -3.55
CA GLY A 35 22.55 -0.34 -4.78
C GLY A 35 23.15 -0.96 -6.03
N PRO A 36 22.41 -1.84 -6.74
CA PRO A 36 21.58 -1.34 -7.85
C PRO A 36 20.28 -2.15 -8.06
N ALA A 37 19.51 -2.47 -7.01
CA ALA A 37 18.27 -3.24 -7.18
C ALA A 37 17.14 -2.47 -7.89
N LEU A 38 17.17 -1.13 -7.88
CA LEU A 38 16.07 -0.30 -8.42
C LEU A 38 16.18 0.01 -9.93
N ALA A 39 17.39 0.04 -10.51
CA ALA A 39 17.55 0.32 -11.93
C ALA A 39 17.18 -0.90 -12.81
N ALA A 40 17.56 -2.11 -12.39
CA ALA A 40 17.24 -3.35 -13.10
C ALA A 40 15.72 -3.61 -13.21
N ALA A 41 14.96 -3.21 -12.18
CA ALA A 41 13.51 -3.42 -12.14
C ALA A 41 12.75 -2.68 -13.25
N LEU A 42 13.25 -1.54 -13.73
CA LEU A 42 12.63 -0.78 -14.82
C LEU A 42 12.84 -1.44 -16.18
N ASP A 43 14.07 -1.86 -16.46
CA ASP A 43 14.41 -2.53 -17.73
C ASP A 43 13.71 -3.89 -17.85
N ASP A 44 13.61 -4.64 -16.75
CA ASP A 44 12.89 -5.93 -16.73
C ASP A 44 11.39 -5.74 -16.98
N LYS A 45 10.76 -4.73 -16.35
CA LYS A 45 9.34 -4.43 -16.58
C LYS A 45 9.07 -3.87 -17.97
N ALA A 46 9.99 -3.12 -18.56
CA ALA A 46 9.88 -2.66 -19.93
C ALA A 46 9.89 -3.82 -20.93
N ARG A 47 10.74 -4.83 -20.71
CA ARG A 47 10.79 -6.04 -21.55
C ARG A 47 9.53 -6.89 -21.45
N GLU A 48 9.03 -7.10 -20.23
CA GLU A 48 7.75 -7.81 -20.00
C GLU A 48 6.58 -7.08 -20.68
N SER A 49 6.60 -5.75 -20.66
CA SER A 49 5.61 -4.90 -21.34
C SER A 49 5.78 -4.85 -22.87
N GLY A 50 6.77 -5.54 -23.43
CA GLY A 50 7.00 -5.60 -24.87
C GLY A 50 7.53 -4.29 -25.48
N CYS A 51 8.20 -3.46 -24.68
CA CYS A 51 8.76 -2.20 -25.13
C CYS A 51 9.88 -2.42 -26.17
N ILE A 52 9.79 -1.72 -27.30
CA ILE A 52 10.81 -1.73 -28.37
C ILE A 52 11.94 -0.72 -28.07
N GLY A 53 11.65 0.29 -27.24
CA GLY A 53 12.59 1.35 -26.86
C GLY A 53 12.62 1.59 -25.36
N LYS A 54 13.50 2.51 -24.94
CA LYS A 54 13.62 2.92 -23.54
C LYS A 54 12.31 3.56 -23.06
N PRO A 55 11.79 3.17 -21.87
CA PRO A 55 10.57 3.77 -21.33
C PRO A 55 10.81 5.23 -20.93
N GLU A 56 9.85 6.10 -21.25
CA GLU A 56 9.84 7.52 -20.92
C GLU A 56 8.80 7.80 -19.83
N VAL A 57 9.03 8.79 -18.97
CA VAL A 57 8.05 9.20 -17.96
C VAL A 57 6.99 10.11 -18.60
N SER A 58 5.73 9.70 -18.53
CA SER A 58 4.57 10.50 -18.98
C SER A 58 3.48 10.46 -17.91
N ASN A 59 3.06 11.64 -17.43
CA ASN A 59 2.02 11.79 -16.40
C ASN A 59 2.20 10.90 -15.16
N GLY A 60 3.45 10.72 -14.68
CA GLY A 60 3.73 9.91 -13.49
C GLY A 60 3.67 8.40 -13.71
N MET A 61 3.67 7.95 -14.98
CA MET A 61 3.74 6.55 -15.38
C MET A 61 4.85 6.35 -16.42
N TYR A 62 5.44 5.16 -16.51
CA TYR A 62 6.34 4.85 -17.63
C TYR A 62 5.51 4.55 -18.88
N ARG A 63 5.90 5.15 -20.00
CA ARG A 63 5.31 4.98 -21.33
C ARG A 63 6.36 4.43 -22.28
N CYS A 64 6.00 3.45 -23.11
CA CYS A 64 6.88 2.95 -24.16
C CYS A 64 6.10 2.53 -25.42
N GLN A 65 6.80 2.45 -26.55
CA GLN A 65 6.24 1.93 -27.80
C GLN A 65 6.39 0.40 -27.86
N THR A 66 5.33 -0.29 -28.23
CA THR A 66 5.28 -1.75 -28.47
C THR A 66 4.89 -2.02 -29.92
N LYS A 67 4.95 -3.28 -30.37
CA LYS A 67 4.50 -3.67 -31.72
C LYS A 67 3.00 -3.43 -31.94
N SER A 68 2.22 -3.38 -30.86
CA SER A 68 0.76 -3.26 -30.88
C SER A 68 0.25 -1.85 -30.54
N GLY A 69 1.14 -0.89 -30.25
CA GLY A 69 0.77 0.47 -29.86
C GLY A 69 1.57 1.00 -28.66
N THR A 70 1.04 1.99 -27.95
CA THR A 70 1.68 2.59 -26.77
C THR A 70 1.27 1.85 -25.50
N ALA A 71 2.23 1.44 -24.68
CA ALA A 71 2.00 0.80 -23.38
C ALA A 71 2.37 1.74 -22.22
N PHE A 72 1.63 1.63 -21.12
CA PHE A 72 1.87 2.36 -19.88
C PHE A 72 2.02 1.37 -18.71
N PHE A 73 3.03 1.55 -17.84
CA PHE A 73 3.29 0.62 -16.73
C PHE A 73 3.98 1.31 -15.54
N ASN A 74 3.76 0.76 -14.34
CA ASN A 74 4.39 1.20 -13.09
C ASN A 74 5.48 0.22 -12.65
N VAL A 75 6.46 0.74 -11.90
CA VAL A 75 7.48 -0.08 -11.25
C VAL A 75 7.34 0.11 -9.74
N PRO A 76 7.03 -0.96 -8.97
CA PRO A 76 6.93 -0.88 -7.52
C PRO A 76 8.23 -0.36 -6.90
N GLY A 77 8.12 0.61 -6.00
CA GLY A 77 9.28 1.20 -5.33
C GLY A 77 10.00 2.30 -6.11
N THR A 78 9.54 2.66 -7.32
CA THR A 78 9.98 3.87 -8.02
C THR A 78 8.82 4.84 -8.23
N VAL A 79 9.11 6.13 -8.08
CA VAL A 79 8.26 7.20 -8.61
C VAL A 79 8.93 7.72 -9.87
N PRO A 80 8.35 7.54 -11.07
CA PRO A 80 8.92 8.09 -12.28
C PRO A 80 8.85 9.62 -12.21
N VAL A 81 10.00 10.26 -11.96
CA VAL A 81 10.14 11.72 -11.94
C VAL A 81 10.51 12.17 -13.35
N ALA A 82 9.62 12.88 -14.04
CA ALA A 82 9.98 13.57 -15.27
C ALA A 82 11.04 14.65 -14.94
N PRO A 83 12.00 14.96 -15.83
CA PRO A 83 12.94 16.04 -15.59
C PRO A 83 12.19 17.37 -15.45
N SER A 84 11.96 17.78 -14.20
CA SER A 84 11.36 19.05 -13.87
C SER A 84 12.36 20.14 -14.22
N ALA A 85 12.03 20.99 -15.19
CA ALA A 85 12.68 22.29 -15.31
C ALA A 85 12.58 22.97 -13.94
N ARG A 86 13.73 23.34 -13.37
CA ARG A 86 13.81 23.99 -12.06
C ARG A 86 13.17 25.37 -12.19
N SER A 87 11.99 25.58 -11.61
CA SER A 87 11.49 26.91 -11.29
C SER A 87 11.53 27.09 -9.78
N ASN A 88 12.27 28.12 -9.36
CA ASN A 88 12.42 28.55 -7.98
C ASN A 88 11.05 28.76 -7.30
N GLY A 89 11.01 28.43 -6.02
CA GLY A 89 9.79 28.36 -5.22
C GLY A 89 8.91 29.61 -5.28
N LYS A 90 7.63 29.36 -5.56
CA LYS A 90 6.45 30.10 -5.10
C LYS A 90 5.36 29.05 -4.85
N ALA A 91 4.54 29.27 -3.82
CA ALA A 91 3.43 28.41 -3.45
C ALA A 91 2.68 27.89 -4.69
N ALA A 92 2.39 26.60 -4.73
CA ALA A 92 1.74 25.94 -5.85
C ALA A 92 0.44 26.69 -6.22
N ALA A 93 0.53 27.50 -7.28
CA ALA A 93 -0.64 28.08 -7.91
C ALA A 93 -1.46 26.90 -8.44
N SER A 94 -2.72 26.81 -8.01
CA SER A 94 -3.68 25.85 -8.51
C SER A 94 -3.68 25.88 -10.04
N THR A 95 -3.31 24.77 -10.67
CA THR A 95 -3.35 24.60 -12.13
C THR A 95 -4.76 24.95 -12.61
N PRO A 96 -4.94 25.95 -13.50
CA PRO A 96 -6.26 26.32 -13.97
C PRO A 96 -6.90 25.13 -14.69
N THR A 97 -8.15 24.84 -14.36
CA THR A 97 -8.95 23.81 -15.04
C THR A 97 -8.97 24.12 -16.55
N PRO A 98 -8.74 23.13 -17.44
CA PRO A 98 -8.74 23.35 -18.88
C PRO A 98 -10.05 24.01 -19.33
N ALA A 99 -9.93 24.99 -20.25
CA ALA A 99 -11.02 25.88 -20.66
C ALA A 99 -12.27 25.19 -21.25
N GLY A 100 -12.19 23.89 -21.57
CA GLY A 100 -13.27 23.08 -22.11
C GLY A 100 -13.92 22.09 -21.13
N PHE A 101 -13.57 22.10 -19.83
CA PHE A 101 -14.20 21.20 -18.87
C PHE A 101 -15.54 21.78 -18.37
N PRO A 102 -16.64 21.01 -18.43
CA PRO A 102 -17.95 21.48 -17.97
C PRO A 102 -17.90 21.79 -16.47
N ARG A 103 -18.29 23.01 -16.10
CA ARG A 103 -18.43 23.42 -14.69
C ARG A 103 -19.80 22.97 -14.19
N ILE A 104 -19.81 22.30 -13.05
CA ILE A 104 -21.05 21.98 -12.32
C ILE A 104 -21.54 23.30 -11.69
N ASP A 105 -22.83 23.58 -11.79
CA ASP A 105 -23.42 24.75 -11.16
C ASP A 105 -23.43 24.62 -9.63
N THR A 106 -23.45 25.76 -8.94
CA THR A 106 -23.36 25.81 -7.48
C THR A 106 -24.57 25.17 -6.80
N ALA A 107 -25.76 25.21 -7.42
CA ALA A 107 -26.97 24.61 -6.87
C ALA A 107 -26.89 23.08 -6.94
N THR A 108 -26.40 22.51 -8.04
CA THR A 108 -26.15 21.07 -8.17
C THR A 108 -25.08 20.60 -7.20
N GLN A 109 -23.98 21.34 -7.04
CA GLN A 109 -22.93 20.98 -6.08
C GLN A 109 -23.48 20.97 -4.65
N LYS A 110 -24.22 22.01 -4.25
CA LYS A 110 -24.87 22.09 -2.94
C LYS A 110 -25.87 20.96 -2.72
N GLY A 111 -26.70 20.64 -3.71
CA GLY A 111 -27.66 19.53 -3.61
C GLY A 111 -26.96 18.19 -3.36
N ARG A 112 -25.81 17.95 -4.01
CA ARG A 112 -24.99 16.75 -3.76
C ARG A 112 -24.39 16.74 -2.35
N ASP A 113 -23.90 17.87 -1.89
CA ASP A 113 -23.31 18.03 -0.57
C ASP A 113 -24.36 17.85 0.54
N ASP A 114 -25.60 18.32 0.33
CA ASP A 114 -26.73 18.09 1.23
C ASP A 114 -27.14 16.61 1.29
N VAL A 115 -27.18 15.92 0.14
CA VAL A 115 -27.41 14.46 0.10
C VAL A 115 -26.29 13.71 0.82
N ARG A 116 -25.02 14.06 0.56
CA ARG A 116 -23.87 13.46 1.22
C ARG A 116 -23.94 13.66 2.74
N ARG A 117 -24.27 14.88 3.19
CA ARG A 117 -24.42 15.20 4.61
C ARG A 117 -25.53 14.36 5.24
N LYS A 118 -26.66 14.18 4.54
CA LYS A 118 -27.76 13.33 5.01
C LYS A 118 -27.32 11.87 5.16
N VAL A 119 -26.69 11.29 4.12
CA VAL A 119 -26.24 9.88 4.15
C VAL A 119 -25.25 9.65 5.28
N LEU A 120 -24.23 10.50 5.41
CA LEU A 120 -23.26 10.39 6.51
C LEU A 120 -23.90 10.61 7.88
N GLY A 121 -24.93 11.47 7.97
CA GLY A 121 -25.71 11.66 9.20
C GLY A 121 -26.51 10.41 9.59
N ASP A 122 -27.12 9.74 8.62
CA ASP A 122 -27.85 8.48 8.82
C ASP A 122 -26.87 7.36 9.26
N GLU A 123 -25.69 7.28 8.63
CA GLU A 123 -24.60 6.37 9.02
C GLU A 123 -24.07 6.67 10.42
N LEU A 124 -23.85 7.95 10.76
CA LEU A 124 -23.41 8.37 12.08
C LEU A 124 -24.41 7.96 13.16
N ALA A 125 -25.70 8.17 12.93
CA ALA A 125 -26.74 7.78 13.87
C ALA A 125 -26.79 6.25 14.07
N SER A 126 -26.49 5.47 13.02
CA SER A 126 -26.37 4.01 13.13
C SER A 126 -25.14 3.61 13.95
N GLU A 127 -23.96 4.18 13.67
CA GLU A 127 -22.73 3.87 14.40
C GLU A 127 -22.80 4.30 15.88
N GLU A 128 -23.45 5.41 16.20
CA GLU A 128 -23.66 5.83 17.60
C GLU A 128 -24.54 4.83 18.36
N LYS A 129 -25.58 4.27 17.73
CA LYS A 129 -26.39 3.20 18.34
C LYS A 129 -25.57 1.93 18.56
N LEU A 130 -24.83 1.48 17.54
CA LEU A 130 -23.95 0.32 17.64
C LEU A 130 -22.88 0.50 18.72
N LEU A 131 -22.34 1.71 18.86
CA LEU A 131 -21.40 2.04 19.93
C LEU A 131 -22.04 1.88 21.32
N VAL A 132 -23.27 2.37 21.51
CA VAL A 132 -23.99 2.22 22.78
C VAL A 132 -24.24 0.74 23.09
N GLU A 133 -24.68 -0.04 22.11
CA GLU A 133 -24.89 -1.48 22.25
C GLU A 133 -23.58 -2.22 22.58
N ALA A 134 -22.49 -1.91 21.87
CA ALA A 134 -21.18 -2.49 22.12
C ALA A 134 -20.64 -2.16 23.52
N ARG A 135 -20.84 -0.92 23.98
CA ARG A 135 -20.45 -0.50 25.34
C ARG A 135 -21.28 -1.20 26.40
N ALA A 136 -22.59 -1.33 26.19
CA ALA A 136 -23.47 -2.07 27.09
C ALA A 136 -23.08 -3.55 27.18
N ALA A 137 -22.77 -4.19 26.04
CA ALA A 137 -22.29 -5.56 26.00
C ALA A 137 -20.92 -5.75 26.66
N TYR A 138 -20.02 -4.76 26.53
CA TYR A 138 -18.72 -4.77 27.20
C TYR A 138 -18.81 -4.56 28.72
N ALA A 139 -19.88 -3.92 29.22
CA ALA A 139 -20.16 -3.73 30.65
C ALA A 139 -18.91 -3.28 31.44
N ASP A 140 -18.30 -2.17 31.01
CA ASP A 140 -17.09 -1.58 31.59
C ASP A 140 -15.88 -2.55 31.69
N GLY A 141 -15.87 -3.60 30.87
CA GLY A 141 -14.81 -4.60 30.80
C GLY A 141 -15.00 -5.80 31.71
N ALA A 142 -16.13 -5.89 32.42
CA ALA A 142 -16.44 -7.00 33.31
C ALA A 142 -17.86 -7.56 33.09
N PRO A 143 -18.24 -7.98 31.86
CA PRO A 143 -19.52 -8.63 31.64
C PRO A 143 -19.50 -10.02 32.28
N SER A 144 -20.60 -10.43 32.91
CA SER A 144 -20.68 -11.75 33.56
C SER A 144 -20.34 -12.89 32.57
N PRO A 145 -19.55 -13.90 32.98
CA PRO A 145 -19.31 -15.10 32.18
C PRO A 145 -20.62 -15.81 31.83
N LEU A 146 -20.74 -16.27 30.59
CA LEU A 146 -21.84 -17.14 30.17
C LEU A 146 -21.70 -18.53 30.81
N PRO A 147 -22.79 -19.31 30.97
CA PRO A 147 -22.74 -20.64 31.57
C PRO A 147 -21.65 -21.55 30.96
N GLU A 148 -21.51 -21.53 29.63
CA GLU A 148 -20.53 -22.28 28.85
C GLU A 148 -19.09 -21.77 28.99
N GLU A 149 -18.91 -20.51 29.40
CA GLU A 149 -17.60 -19.88 29.60
C GLU A 149 -17.07 -20.08 31.03
N ARG A 150 -17.93 -20.47 31.98
CA ARG A 150 -17.51 -20.69 33.38
C ARG A 150 -16.48 -21.81 33.53
N ALA A 151 -16.58 -22.84 32.68
CA ALA A 151 -15.63 -23.95 32.65
C ALA A 151 -14.39 -23.65 31.79
N ASP A 152 -14.42 -22.58 30.99
CA ASP A 152 -13.38 -22.25 30.01
C ASP A 152 -13.02 -20.76 30.08
N ALA A 153 -12.04 -20.46 30.95
CA ALA A 153 -11.54 -19.11 31.16
C ALA A 153 -10.95 -18.47 29.89
N GLU A 154 -10.47 -19.27 28.93
CA GLU A 154 -9.90 -18.75 27.69
C GLU A 154 -10.99 -18.22 26.76
N LYS A 155 -12.11 -18.94 26.62
CA LYS A 155 -13.28 -18.43 25.86
C LYS A 155 -13.80 -17.12 26.42
N TYR A 156 -13.89 -17.02 27.75
CA TYR A 156 -14.26 -15.77 28.40
C TYR A 156 -13.31 -14.62 28.02
N ARG A 157 -12.00 -14.81 28.17
CA ARG A 157 -10.98 -13.81 27.79
C ARG A 157 -11.10 -13.37 26.33
N GLN A 158 -11.32 -14.32 25.42
CA GLN A 158 -11.49 -14.03 24.00
C GLN A 158 -12.75 -13.21 23.74
N ARG A 159 -13.87 -13.51 24.41
CA ARG A 159 -15.09 -12.71 24.30
C ARG A 159 -14.86 -11.28 24.78
N ILE A 160 -14.24 -11.08 25.95
CA ILE A 160 -13.90 -9.74 26.46
C ILE A 160 -13.03 -8.97 25.47
N ALA A 161 -12.01 -9.62 24.91
CA ALA A 161 -11.12 -9.00 23.93
C ALA A 161 -11.88 -8.55 22.67
N ARG A 162 -12.80 -9.38 22.16
CA ARG A 162 -13.65 -9.03 21.00
C ARG A 162 -14.60 -7.87 21.31
N LEU A 163 -15.25 -7.88 22.47
CA LEU A 163 -16.14 -6.79 22.90
C LEU A 163 -15.37 -5.47 23.02
N ARG A 164 -14.18 -5.48 23.62
CA ARG A 164 -13.31 -4.31 23.70
C ARG A 164 -12.92 -3.78 22.31
N GLN A 165 -12.57 -4.69 21.39
CA GLN A 165 -12.24 -4.33 20.01
C GLN A 165 -13.44 -3.72 19.28
N ALA A 166 -14.64 -4.26 19.47
CA ALA A 166 -15.87 -3.74 18.88
C ALA A 166 -16.16 -2.31 19.35
N VAL A 167 -16.06 -2.05 20.67
CA VAL A 167 -16.19 -0.69 21.21
C VAL A 167 -15.20 0.26 20.55
N GLY A 168 -13.91 -0.09 20.55
CA GLY A 168 -12.87 0.76 19.97
C GLY A 168 -12.99 0.95 18.44
N LEU A 169 -13.64 0.02 17.73
CA LEU A 169 -13.94 0.17 16.31
C LEU A 169 -15.04 1.20 16.09
N HIS A 170 -16.17 1.06 16.78
CA HIS A 170 -17.30 1.98 16.64
C HIS A 170 -16.95 3.40 17.09
N GLU A 171 -16.13 3.57 18.13
CA GLU A 171 -15.63 4.89 18.54
C GLU A 171 -14.87 5.59 17.42
N LYS A 172 -13.95 4.88 16.76
CA LYS A 172 -13.17 5.42 15.65
C LYS A 172 -14.04 5.74 14.43
N ASN A 173 -15.02 4.90 14.14
CA ASN A 173 -15.98 5.14 13.05
C ASN A 173 -16.79 6.41 13.29
N VAL A 174 -17.33 6.58 14.50
CA VAL A 174 -18.07 7.79 14.90
C VAL A 174 -17.20 9.03 14.74
N GLU A 175 -15.94 8.99 15.19
CA GLU A 175 -15.01 10.11 15.02
C GLU A 175 -14.71 10.41 13.55
N ALA A 176 -14.50 9.38 12.73
CA ALA A 176 -14.23 9.54 11.30
C ALA A 176 -15.43 10.17 10.59
N LEU A 177 -16.65 9.67 10.82
CA LEU A 177 -17.87 10.20 10.23
C LEU A 177 -18.13 11.66 10.65
N LYS A 178 -17.90 12.01 11.92
CA LYS A 178 -18.01 13.41 12.39
C LYS A 178 -17.04 14.34 11.66
N LYS A 179 -15.81 13.90 11.41
CA LYS A 179 -14.82 14.67 10.65
C LYS A 179 -15.22 14.83 9.18
N GLU A 180 -15.69 13.75 8.55
CA GLU A 180 -16.16 13.78 7.16
C GLU A 180 -17.34 14.74 6.98
N ILE A 181 -18.34 14.70 7.88
CA ILE A 181 -19.47 15.64 7.87
C ILE A 181 -18.98 17.09 8.02
N ALA A 182 -18.06 17.36 8.95
CA ALA A 182 -17.51 18.68 9.18
C ALA A 182 -16.71 19.23 7.98
N SER A 183 -16.23 18.36 7.10
CA SER A 183 -15.48 18.72 5.90
C SER A 183 -16.36 19.15 4.70
N ILE A 184 -17.66 18.85 4.74
CA ILE A 184 -18.61 19.17 3.66
C ILE A 184 -18.95 20.66 3.70
N ARG A 185 -18.77 21.35 2.56
CA ARG A 185 -19.02 22.78 2.39
C ARG A 185 -20.31 23.06 1.63
#